data_AF-M8AGI2-F1
#
_entry.id   AF-M8AGI2-F1
#
_cell.length_a   1.000
_cell.length_b   1.000
_cell.length_c   1.000
_cell.angle_alpha   90.00
_cell.angle_beta   90.00
_cell.angle_gamma   90.00
#
_symmetry.space_group_name_H-M   'P 1'
#
loop_
_entity.id
_entity.type
_entity.pdbx_description
1 polymer ?
#
loop_
_entity_poly.entity_id
_entity_poly.type
_entity_poly.pdbx_seq_one_letter_code
_entity_poly.pdbx_strand_id
1 'polypeptide(L)'
;MPAESPPPAALANLALTSPPEASVQNREAESSDVQPGGSTRPPSLKPLHWDKLRAISGRTTVWDQVKNSDSFRVDEAAMENLFPQNSATAAAGNSGQAAARGGQHSRLLDPKRLQNVAIMLKALNVTADEVIGALLHGNLEDKPELYETLAKMAPTKEEELKLKDYSGNLSKIDPAERFLKDILNVPFAFKRVDAMLYRANFDAEVNYLKKSFGTMEAACSDLRSSNLFLKLLDAVLKTGNRMNDGTNRGEARAFKLDTLLKLADIKSTDGKTTLLHFVVQEIIRSEGFDSDQPETNNPGTGSASKERFKKDGLKVLAGLSSELSNVRKAATLEMDTLSGNLLRLATDLEKVRLVLQLRETCARQESSGAGFFESMDGFLGRAQAEIGSMKVAERGALQRVKETTQYFHGDGNMEEPSQPLRVFMVVTEFLLILDRVCRDVGRTPERVMMGSGKSFRVSAGTSVPPRRYDSRTLSSSDEDSSSS
;
A
#
# COMPACT_ATOMS: atom_id res chain seq x y z
N MET A 1 43.63 16.18 -43.51
CA MET A 1 43.74 17.38 -42.65
C MET A 1 42.56 18.28 -42.91
N PRO A 2 41.90 18.77 -41.85
CA PRO A 2 40.47 19.10 -41.81
C PRO A 2 40.22 20.59 -41.53
N ALA A 3 38.95 20.99 -41.44
CA ALA A 3 38.54 22.21 -40.74
C ALA A 3 37.38 21.86 -39.79
N GLU A 4 37.69 21.81 -38.49
CA GLU A 4 36.75 21.79 -37.36
C GLU A 4 36.31 23.23 -37.00
N SER A 5 35.14 23.36 -36.37
CA SER A 5 34.64 24.61 -35.76
C SER A 5 34.71 24.53 -34.22
N PRO A 6 34.82 25.68 -33.50
CA PRO A 6 35.56 25.79 -32.24
C PRO A 6 34.70 25.73 -30.94
N PRO A 7 35.33 25.57 -29.76
CA PRO A 7 34.68 25.59 -28.45
C PRO A 7 34.74 26.97 -27.77
N PRO A 8 33.90 27.27 -26.76
CA PRO A 8 34.18 28.37 -25.83
C PRO A 8 34.84 27.86 -24.54
N ALA A 9 35.98 28.46 -24.22
CA ALA A 9 36.85 28.15 -23.10
C ALA A 9 36.40 28.77 -21.76
N ALA A 10 36.82 28.10 -20.68
CA ALA A 10 36.75 28.52 -19.29
C ALA A 10 37.94 29.39 -18.86
N LEU A 11 37.74 30.28 -17.88
CA LEU A 11 38.73 30.79 -16.90
C LEU A 11 37.93 31.24 -15.66
N ALA A 12 38.00 30.58 -14.49
CA ALA A 12 39.07 30.48 -13.49
C ALA A 12 39.08 31.61 -12.42
N ASN A 13 38.65 31.22 -11.22
CA ASN A 13 39.33 31.37 -9.91
C ASN A 13 39.37 32.67 -9.06
N LEU A 14 39.09 32.42 -7.76
CA LEU A 14 39.68 32.96 -6.51
C LEU A 14 39.08 34.20 -5.79
N ALA A 15 38.37 33.89 -4.70
CA ALA A 15 38.69 34.16 -3.28
C ALA A 15 38.81 35.61 -2.70
N LEU A 16 38.16 35.72 -1.51
CA LEU A 16 38.52 36.47 -0.28
C LEU A 16 38.11 37.94 -0.08
N THR A 17 37.58 38.16 1.14
CA THR A 17 37.57 39.36 2.01
C THR A 17 36.30 40.24 2.07
N SER A 18 35.90 40.50 3.32
CA SER A 18 34.88 41.43 3.89
C SER A 18 35.46 42.87 4.02
N PRO A 19 34.83 43.86 4.72
CA PRO A 19 33.44 44.36 4.88
C PRO A 19 33.33 45.86 4.40
N PRO A 20 32.31 46.69 4.74
CA PRO A 20 32.36 47.48 5.99
C PRO A 20 31.00 47.88 6.63
N GLU A 21 31.11 48.42 7.85
CA GLU A 21 30.11 49.12 8.66
C GLU A 21 29.53 50.39 8.00
N ALA A 22 28.30 50.77 8.40
CA ALA A 22 27.78 52.15 8.51
C ALA A 22 26.30 52.08 8.96
N SER A 23 25.99 52.30 10.25
CA SER A 23 25.63 53.59 10.87
C SER A 23 24.20 54.10 10.57
N VAL A 24 23.34 53.92 11.58
CA VAL A 24 22.40 54.88 12.19
C VAL A 24 21.94 56.09 11.36
N GLN A 25 20.61 56.22 11.19
CA GLN A 25 19.78 57.45 11.25
C GLN A 25 18.34 56.99 11.58
N ASN A 26 17.80 57.17 12.80
CA ASN A 26 17.04 58.34 13.33
C ASN A 26 16.03 58.88 12.30
N ARG A 27 14.77 59.19 12.58
CA ARG A 27 13.90 59.39 13.76
C ARG A 27 12.46 59.34 13.16
N GLU A 28 11.41 58.98 13.88
CA GLU A 28 10.60 59.97 14.58
C GLU A 28 9.78 59.30 15.68
N ALA A 29 9.75 60.01 16.80
CA ALA A 29 9.00 59.67 18.00
C ALA A 29 7.66 60.41 17.96
N GLU A 30 6.58 59.72 18.30
CA GLU A 30 5.44 60.33 18.97
C GLU A 30 5.21 59.61 20.31
N SER A 31 5.63 60.32 21.37
CA SER A 31 5.03 60.37 22.70
C SER A 31 3.50 60.52 22.57
N SER A 32 2.60 59.97 23.37
CA SER A 32 2.59 59.59 24.78
C SER A 32 1.19 59.02 25.04
N ASP A 33 1.05 57.97 25.85
CA ASP A 33 0.18 58.08 27.04
C ASP A 33 0.54 57.00 28.05
N VAL A 34 0.76 57.42 29.29
CA VAL A 34 0.92 56.53 30.45
C VAL A 34 -0.35 56.68 31.26
N GLN A 35 -1.13 55.60 31.37
CA GLN A 35 -1.99 55.41 32.52
C GLN A 35 -1.73 54.08 33.22
N PRO A 36 -1.80 54.05 34.56
CA PRO A 36 -1.39 52.92 35.38
C PRO A 36 -2.57 51.96 35.56
N GLY A 37 -2.45 50.74 35.07
CA GLY A 37 -3.43 49.69 35.29
C GLY A 37 -2.73 48.37 35.54
N GLY A 38 -2.94 47.79 36.72
CA GLY A 38 -2.38 46.50 37.09
C GLY A 38 -2.74 45.42 36.07
N SER A 39 -1.78 45.05 35.22
CA SER A 39 -1.88 43.88 34.37
C SER A 39 -1.40 42.68 35.19
N THR A 40 -2.34 42.01 35.86
CA THR A 40 -2.18 40.59 36.19
C THR A 40 -1.67 39.87 34.94
N ARG A 41 -0.48 39.28 35.04
CA ARG A 41 0.07 38.40 34.00
C ARG A 41 -1.01 37.36 33.66
N PRO A 42 -1.39 37.16 32.39
CA PRO A 42 -2.42 36.19 32.05
C PRO A 42 -2.02 34.81 32.58
N PRO A 43 -2.97 34.04 33.15
CA PRO A 43 -2.67 32.74 33.71
C PRO A 43 -2.02 31.85 32.64
N SER A 44 -0.86 31.29 32.97
CA SER A 44 -0.13 30.43 32.05
C SER A 44 -0.94 29.14 31.84
N LEU A 45 -1.24 28.80 30.59
CA LEU A 45 -1.87 27.53 30.19
C LEU A 45 -0.80 26.47 29.92
N LYS A 46 -1.16 25.19 30.04
CA LYS A 46 -0.25 24.11 29.65
C LYS A 46 0.15 24.25 28.16
N PRO A 47 1.45 24.21 27.83
CA PRO A 47 1.90 24.40 26.45
C PRO A 47 1.50 23.21 25.57
N LEU A 48 0.94 23.50 24.40
CA LEU A 48 0.73 22.52 23.34
C LEU A 48 2.03 22.33 22.55
N HIS A 49 2.56 21.11 22.50
CA HIS A 49 3.80 20.79 21.79
C HIS A 49 3.54 20.45 20.32
N TRP A 50 3.30 21.47 19.50
CA TRP A 50 3.12 21.34 18.05
C TRP A 50 4.43 21.52 17.24
N ASP A 51 4.51 20.87 16.08
CA ASP A 51 5.57 21.13 15.10
C ASP A 51 5.13 22.26 14.16
N LYS A 52 5.65 23.47 14.39
CA LYS A 52 5.26 24.66 13.63
C LYS A 52 5.80 24.60 12.20
N LEU A 53 4.92 24.59 11.21
CA LEU A 53 5.29 24.72 9.80
C LEU A 53 5.77 26.14 9.50
N ARG A 54 6.90 26.27 8.79
CA ARG A 54 7.40 27.55 8.28
C ARG A 54 6.54 27.95 7.07
N ALA A 55 6.11 29.21 7.02
CA ALA A 55 5.35 29.71 5.88
C ALA A 55 6.18 29.57 4.59
N ILE A 56 5.66 28.83 3.60
CA ILE A 56 6.26 28.68 2.28
C ILE A 56 5.70 29.81 1.42
N SER A 57 6.53 30.79 1.07
CA SER A 57 6.11 31.92 0.22
C SER A 57 5.66 31.42 -1.16
N GLY A 58 4.45 31.79 -1.58
CA GLY A 58 3.98 31.63 -2.96
C GLY A 58 2.97 30.49 -3.24
N ARG A 59 2.52 29.72 -2.24
CA ARG A 59 1.41 28.76 -2.41
C ARG A 59 0.29 29.05 -1.40
N THR A 60 -0.94 29.11 -1.88
CA THR A 60 -2.12 29.17 -1.02
C THR A 60 -2.26 27.85 -0.26
N THR A 61 -2.34 27.94 1.06
CA THR A 61 -2.53 26.80 1.94
C THR A 61 -3.93 26.82 2.55
N VAL A 62 -4.38 25.69 3.08
CA VAL A 62 -5.64 25.63 3.84
C VAL A 62 -5.65 26.64 5.00
N TRP A 63 -4.48 26.93 5.58
CA TRP A 63 -4.33 27.89 6.66
C TRP A 63 -4.69 29.33 6.26
N ASP A 64 -4.58 29.68 4.98
CA ASP A 64 -4.98 31.01 4.47
C ASP A 64 -6.50 31.14 4.36
N GLN A 65 -7.22 30.03 4.12
CA GLN A 65 -8.68 29.99 4.15
C GLN A 65 -9.21 30.01 5.59
N VAL A 66 -8.54 29.28 6.50
CA VAL A 66 -8.93 29.20 7.92
C VAL A 66 -8.70 30.52 8.66
N LYS A 67 -7.61 31.25 8.37
CA LYS A 67 -7.35 32.59 8.96
C LYS A 67 -8.47 33.61 8.67
N ASN A 68 -9.17 33.46 7.56
CA ASN A 68 -10.25 34.35 7.14
C ASN A 68 -11.64 33.87 7.61
N SER A 69 -11.71 32.73 8.30
CA SER A 69 -12.96 32.18 8.84
C SER A 69 -13.11 32.59 10.29
N ASP A 70 -13.94 33.59 10.57
CA ASP A 70 -14.29 34.04 11.93
C ASP A 70 -15.35 33.12 12.59
N SER A 71 -15.37 31.83 12.19
CA SER A 71 -16.45 30.88 12.50
C SER A 71 -16.39 30.28 13.90
N PHE A 72 -15.28 30.44 14.61
CA PHE A 72 -15.07 29.82 15.91
C PHE A 72 -14.31 30.75 16.86
N ARG A 73 -14.92 31.03 18.01
CA ARG A 73 -14.29 31.78 19.11
C ARG A 73 -14.04 30.81 20.26
N VAL A 74 -12.84 30.87 20.83
CA VAL A 74 -12.45 30.04 21.96
C VAL A 74 -12.99 30.67 23.25
N ASP A 75 -13.62 29.87 24.10
CA ASP A 75 -13.95 30.28 25.47
C ASP A 75 -12.68 30.27 26.31
N GLU A 76 -12.06 31.44 26.45
CA GLU A 76 -10.80 31.63 27.17
C GLU A 76 -10.94 31.26 28.65
N ALA A 77 -12.07 31.60 29.28
CA ALA A 77 -12.32 31.32 30.69
C ALA A 77 -12.45 29.81 30.96
N ALA A 78 -13.09 29.07 30.04
CA ALA A 78 -13.13 27.61 30.11
C ALA A 78 -11.73 26.99 29.92
N MET A 79 -10.90 27.50 29.01
CA MET A 79 -9.53 27.01 28.82
C MET A 79 -8.64 27.26 30.04
N GLU A 80 -8.74 28.43 30.66
CA GLU A 80 -7.99 28.79 31.86
C GLU A 80 -8.35 27.92 33.06
N ASN A 81 -9.62 27.55 33.21
CA ASN A 81 -10.07 26.66 34.27
C ASN A 81 -9.65 25.20 34.06
N LEU A 82 -9.68 24.71 32.82
CA LEU A 82 -9.44 23.30 32.50
C LEU A 82 -7.96 22.96 32.31
N PHE A 83 -7.14 23.90 31.86
CA PHE A 83 -5.74 23.65 31.51
C PHE A 83 -4.71 24.60 32.19
N PRO A 84 -4.82 24.89 33.49
CA PRO A 84 -3.85 25.75 34.16
C PRO A 84 -2.45 25.11 34.17
N GLN A 85 -1.43 25.91 33.89
CA GLN A 85 -0.03 25.55 34.13
C GLN A 85 0.25 25.74 35.62
N ASN A 86 0.27 24.63 36.35
CA ASN A 86 0.59 24.62 37.78
C ASN A 86 1.96 25.25 38.02
N SER A 87 1.97 26.48 38.53
CA SER A 87 3.17 27.19 39.00
C SER A 87 3.09 27.43 40.51
N ALA A 88 2.70 26.39 41.26
CA ALA A 88 2.64 26.44 42.71
C ALA A 88 3.30 25.20 43.33
N THR A 89 4.60 25.31 43.60
CA THR A 89 5.22 24.90 44.88
C THR A 89 6.57 25.59 45.05
N ALA A 90 6.57 26.85 45.50
CA ALA A 90 7.71 27.47 46.18
C ALA A 90 7.22 28.56 47.15
N ALA A 91 7.51 28.34 48.45
CA ALA A 91 7.32 29.19 49.64
C ALA A 91 5.89 29.36 50.19
N ALA A 92 5.57 29.31 51.50
CA ALA A 92 6.20 28.86 52.75
C ALA A 92 5.11 28.95 53.85
N GLY A 93 5.09 28.07 54.87
CA GLY A 93 4.13 28.22 55.98
C GLY A 93 3.94 27.06 56.99
N ASN A 94 5.03 26.54 57.55
CA ASN A 94 5.21 25.97 58.90
C ASN A 94 4.06 25.21 59.64
N SER A 95 4.22 23.89 59.86
CA SER A 95 4.21 23.26 61.20
C SER A 95 4.34 21.72 61.12
N GLY A 96 5.18 21.15 62.00
CA GLY A 96 5.04 19.78 62.50
C GLY A 96 5.79 18.66 61.78
N GLN A 97 7.01 18.38 62.25
CA GLN A 97 7.66 17.06 62.28
C GLN A 97 7.50 16.12 61.07
N ALA A 98 8.52 16.11 60.20
CA ALA A 98 8.96 14.87 59.58
C ALA A 98 10.48 14.88 59.49
N ALA A 99 11.07 13.92 60.19
CA ALA A 99 12.49 13.71 60.33
C ALA A 99 13.22 13.72 58.99
N ALA A 100 14.44 14.25 59.03
CA ALA A 100 15.46 14.04 58.03
C ALA A 100 15.49 12.59 57.54
N ARG A 101 15.13 12.39 56.27
CA ARG A 101 15.71 11.33 55.44
C ARG A 101 16.19 11.96 54.15
N GLY A 102 17.39 12.52 54.24
CA GLY A 102 18.23 12.74 53.08
C GLY A 102 18.49 11.39 52.42
N GLY A 103 17.82 11.16 51.29
CA GLY A 103 18.18 10.16 50.31
C GLY A 103 18.28 10.91 48.98
N GLN A 104 19.45 11.49 48.69
CA GLN A 104 19.75 11.86 47.32
C GLN A 104 19.79 10.55 46.52
N HIS A 105 18.68 10.22 45.87
CA HIS A 105 18.69 9.26 44.77
C HIS A 105 19.62 9.87 43.72
N SER A 106 20.76 9.24 43.50
CA SER A 106 21.67 9.57 42.40
C SER A 106 20.94 9.22 41.10
N ARG A 107 20.15 10.16 40.56
CA ARG A 107 19.40 9.96 39.31
C ARG A 107 20.41 9.90 38.16
N LEU A 108 20.50 8.75 37.50
CA LEU A 108 21.43 8.48 36.41
C LEU A 108 20.82 8.87 35.06
N LEU A 109 19.50 8.69 34.95
CA LEU A 109 18.70 9.11 33.80
C LEU A 109 17.97 10.43 34.07
N ASP A 110 17.61 11.14 33.01
CA ASP A 110 16.75 12.30 33.16
C ASP A 110 15.34 11.89 33.64
N PRO A 111 14.63 12.74 34.40
CA PRO A 111 13.35 12.37 34.99
C PRO A 111 12.28 11.92 33.97
N LYS A 112 12.28 12.50 32.76
CA LYS A 112 11.28 12.17 31.72
C LYS A 112 11.61 10.82 31.09
N ARG A 113 12.89 10.56 30.79
CA ARG A 113 13.36 9.27 30.29
C ARG A 113 13.12 8.18 31.31
N LEU A 114 13.45 8.43 32.57
CA LEU A 114 13.21 7.49 33.67
C LEU A 114 11.73 7.13 33.78
N GLN A 115 10.85 8.12 33.77
CA GLN A 115 9.40 7.91 33.81
C GLN A 115 8.91 7.06 32.62
N ASN A 116 9.41 7.32 31.41
CA ASN A 116 9.04 6.55 30.22
C ASN A 116 9.49 5.09 30.33
N VAL A 117 10.73 4.84 30.77
CA VAL A 117 11.24 3.47 30.99
C VAL A 117 10.43 2.77 32.07
N ALA A 118 10.11 3.44 33.18
CA ALA A 118 9.30 2.87 34.25
C ALA A 118 7.88 2.51 33.80
N ILE A 119 7.26 3.32 32.94
CA ILE A 119 5.94 3.01 32.36
C ILE A 119 6.03 1.77 31.47
N MET A 120 7.00 1.74 30.55
CA MET A 120 7.18 0.61 29.64
C MET A 120 7.48 -0.68 30.41
N LEU A 121 8.27 -0.61 31.50
CA LEU A 121 8.61 -1.77 32.34
C LEU A 121 7.38 -2.32 33.06
N LYS A 122 6.55 -1.44 33.62
CA LYS A 122 5.27 -1.83 34.23
C LYS A 122 4.32 -2.49 33.24
N ALA A 123 4.30 -2.03 31.99
CA ALA A 123 3.46 -2.61 30.94
C ALA A 123 3.93 -4.00 30.50
N LEU A 124 5.24 -4.25 30.47
CA LEU A 124 5.81 -5.54 30.09
C LEU A 124 5.56 -6.64 31.13
N ASN A 125 5.52 -6.29 32.42
CA ASN A 125 5.36 -7.23 33.52
C ASN A 125 6.35 -8.43 33.46
N VAL A 126 7.61 -8.14 33.13
CA VAL A 126 8.72 -9.10 33.09
C VAL A 126 9.80 -8.70 34.08
N THR A 127 10.52 -9.70 34.59
CA THR A 127 11.67 -9.50 35.48
C THR A 127 12.97 -9.31 34.70
N ALA A 128 13.97 -8.68 35.32
CA ALA A 128 15.30 -8.54 34.72
C ALA A 128 15.94 -9.90 34.42
N ASP A 129 15.78 -10.88 35.32
CA ASP A 129 16.35 -12.22 35.18
C ASP A 129 15.77 -12.98 33.97
N GLU A 130 14.46 -12.87 33.74
CA GLU A 130 13.81 -13.44 32.55
C GLU A 130 14.39 -12.83 31.26
N VAL A 131 14.52 -11.50 31.21
CA VAL A 131 15.08 -10.80 30.05
C VAL A 131 16.55 -11.16 29.84
N ILE A 132 17.35 -11.24 30.91
CA ILE A 132 18.76 -11.63 30.85
C ILE A 132 18.88 -13.06 30.32
N GLY A 133 18.09 -14.00 30.86
CA GLY A 133 18.03 -15.38 30.37
C GLY A 133 17.69 -15.44 28.87
N ALA A 134 16.71 -14.65 28.43
CA ALA A 134 16.35 -14.48 27.01
C ALA A 134 17.56 -14.17 26.14
N LEU A 135 18.30 -13.13 26.53
CA LEU A 135 19.36 -12.54 25.73
C LEU A 135 20.63 -13.40 25.76
N LEU A 136 20.82 -14.21 26.80
CA LEU A 136 21.94 -15.13 26.93
C LEU A 136 21.71 -16.44 26.16
N HIS A 137 20.51 -16.99 26.22
CA HIS A 137 20.18 -18.27 25.58
C HIS A 137 19.61 -18.12 24.16
N GLY A 138 19.16 -16.92 23.78
CA GLY A 138 18.40 -16.73 22.54
C GLY A 138 17.09 -17.53 22.55
N ASN A 139 16.52 -17.70 23.74
CA ASN A 139 15.28 -18.44 23.96
C ASN A 139 14.38 -17.65 24.91
N LEU A 140 13.41 -16.99 24.32
CA LEU A 140 12.17 -16.62 24.97
C LEU A 140 11.14 -16.64 23.85
N GLU A 141 9.97 -17.21 24.16
CA GLU A 141 8.81 -17.30 23.27
C GLU A 141 8.78 -16.10 22.32
N ASP A 142 8.77 -16.34 21.00
CA ASP A 142 8.84 -15.32 19.95
C ASP A 142 7.71 -14.29 20.11
N LYS A 143 7.93 -13.33 21.03
CA LYS A 143 7.01 -12.27 21.44
C LYS A 143 7.56 -10.95 20.93
N PRO A 144 7.18 -10.52 19.72
CA PRO A 144 7.63 -9.25 19.16
C PRO A 144 7.43 -8.08 20.11
N GLU A 145 6.27 -8.01 20.77
CA GLU A 145 5.86 -6.94 21.69
C GLU A 145 6.85 -6.73 22.84
N LEU A 146 7.43 -7.82 23.37
CA LEU A 146 8.46 -7.78 24.40
C LEU A 146 9.71 -7.08 23.86
N TYR A 147 10.25 -7.57 22.74
CA TYR A 147 11.48 -7.06 22.16
C TYR A 147 11.33 -5.65 21.57
N GLU A 148 10.17 -5.29 21.03
CA GLU A 148 9.85 -3.93 20.60
C GLU A 148 9.90 -2.94 21.76
N THR A 149 9.33 -3.33 22.90
CA THR A 149 9.32 -2.47 24.08
C THR A 149 10.71 -2.36 24.68
N LEU A 150 11.48 -3.46 24.74
CA LEU A 150 12.88 -3.44 25.16
C LEU A 150 13.75 -2.58 24.22
N ALA A 151 13.54 -2.63 22.91
CA ALA A 151 14.26 -1.80 21.95
C ALA A 151 14.01 -0.29 22.21
N LYS A 152 12.78 0.10 22.55
CA LYS A 152 12.42 1.50 22.92
C LYS A 152 13.07 1.95 24.24
N MET A 153 13.45 1.01 25.10
CA MET A 153 14.18 1.28 26.35
C MET A 153 15.69 1.41 26.17
N ALA A 154 16.24 1.16 24.97
CA ALA A 154 17.67 1.22 24.73
C ALA A 154 18.30 2.55 25.23
N PRO A 155 19.29 2.51 26.14
CA PRO A 155 19.95 3.70 26.64
C PRO A 155 20.80 4.34 25.54
N THR A 156 21.00 5.67 25.61
CA THR A 156 22.03 6.32 24.80
C THR A 156 23.43 5.87 25.24
N LYS A 157 24.47 6.15 24.44
CA LYS A 157 25.85 5.79 24.81
C LYS A 157 26.29 6.45 26.11
N GLU A 158 25.85 7.69 26.35
CA GLU A 158 26.15 8.45 27.56
C GLU A 158 25.40 7.86 28.77
N GLU A 159 24.15 7.45 28.60
CA GLU A 159 23.36 6.77 29.62
C GLU A 159 23.94 5.40 29.97
N GLU A 160 24.35 4.63 28.96
CA GLU A 160 24.98 3.33 29.12
C GLU A 160 26.26 3.42 29.96
N LEU A 161 27.13 4.39 29.68
CA LEU A 161 28.34 4.63 30.46
C LEU A 161 28.00 4.98 31.92
N LYS A 162 27.08 5.93 32.14
CA LYS A 162 26.64 6.32 33.49
C LYS A 162 26.06 5.14 34.28
N LEU A 163 25.24 4.32 33.63
CA LEU A 163 24.62 3.15 34.25
C LEU A 163 25.66 2.07 34.58
N LYS A 164 26.61 1.81 33.68
CA LYS A 164 27.69 0.82 33.90
C LYS A 164 28.65 1.26 35.01
N ASP A 165 29.12 2.50 34.96
CA ASP A 165 30.13 3.05 35.86
C ASP A 165 29.57 3.39 37.26
N TYR A 166 28.25 3.34 37.44
CA TYR A 166 27.65 3.53 38.75
C TYR A 166 28.08 2.43 39.73
N SER A 167 28.90 2.81 40.70
CA SER A 167 29.40 1.98 41.83
C SER A 167 28.72 2.31 43.16
N GLY A 168 27.65 3.11 43.15
CA GLY A 168 26.89 3.47 44.34
C GLY A 168 26.02 2.33 44.88
N ASN A 169 25.24 2.61 45.92
CA ASN A 169 24.39 1.58 46.54
C ASN A 169 23.19 1.25 45.65
N LEU A 170 23.15 0.02 45.15
CA LEU A 170 22.11 -0.51 44.27
C LEU A 170 20.71 -0.54 44.89
N SER A 171 20.58 -0.50 46.23
CA SER A 171 19.28 -0.39 46.89
C SER A 171 18.70 1.04 46.90
N LYS A 172 19.47 2.04 46.42
CA LYS A 172 19.07 3.45 46.36
C LYS A 172 18.78 3.95 44.94
N ILE A 173 18.98 3.11 43.93
CA ILE A 173 18.72 3.42 42.52
C ILE A 173 17.24 3.18 42.20
N ASP A 174 16.68 3.89 41.21
CA ASP A 174 15.29 3.65 40.79
C ASP A 174 15.15 2.24 40.17
N PRO A 175 14.03 1.51 40.39
CA PRO A 175 13.83 0.18 39.81
C PRO A 175 14.02 0.11 38.29
N ALA A 176 13.65 1.15 37.54
CA ALA A 176 13.83 1.19 36.09
C ALA A 176 15.31 1.38 35.69
N GLU A 177 16.07 2.19 36.43
CA GLU A 177 17.52 2.32 36.25
C GLU A 177 18.25 1.03 36.65
N ARG A 178 17.79 0.37 37.73
CA ARG A 178 18.30 -0.94 38.16
C ARG A 178 18.12 -1.97 37.06
N PHE A 179 16.91 -2.05 36.49
CA PHE A 179 16.58 -2.96 35.40
C PHE A 179 17.49 -2.76 34.18
N LEU A 180 17.67 -1.51 33.73
CA LEU A 180 18.57 -1.21 32.61
C LEU A 180 20.03 -1.56 32.93
N LYS A 181 20.51 -1.24 34.13
CA LYS A 181 21.87 -1.61 34.57
C LYS A 181 22.06 -3.13 34.57
N ASP A 182 21.06 -3.88 35.05
CA ASP A 182 21.12 -5.35 35.10
C ASP A 182 21.15 -5.96 33.69
N ILE A 183 20.35 -5.44 32.75
CA ILE A 183 20.38 -5.85 31.33
C ILE A 183 21.72 -5.54 30.69
N LEU A 184 22.33 -4.38 30.99
CA LEU A 184 23.62 -3.96 30.43
C LEU A 184 24.80 -4.85 30.87
N ASN A 185 24.61 -5.73 31.86
CA ASN A 185 25.58 -6.77 32.18
C ASN A 185 25.66 -7.84 31.08
N VAL A 186 24.62 -7.99 30.26
CA VAL A 186 24.66 -8.85 29.08
C VAL A 186 25.48 -8.15 27.99
N PRO A 187 26.56 -8.78 27.47
CA PRO A 187 27.36 -8.18 26.42
C PRO A 187 26.52 -7.89 25.17
N PHE A 188 26.53 -6.62 24.75
CA PHE A 188 25.77 -6.11 23.61
C PHE A 188 24.25 -6.32 23.72
N ALA A 189 23.70 -6.25 24.94
CA ALA A 189 22.29 -6.53 25.24
C ALA A 189 21.30 -5.98 24.21
N PHE A 190 21.33 -4.68 23.91
CA PHE A 190 20.35 -4.07 22.99
C PHE A 190 20.57 -4.46 21.52
N LYS A 191 21.79 -4.81 21.11
CA LYS A 191 22.01 -5.44 19.79
C LYS A 191 21.42 -6.85 19.72
N ARG A 192 21.46 -7.59 20.83
CA ARG A 192 20.79 -8.89 20.94
C ARG A 192 19.27 -8.73 20.92
N VAL A 193 18.72 -7.70 21.59
CA VAL A 193 17.30 -7.34 21.54
C VAL A 193 16.87 -7.07 20.09
N ASP A 194 17.61 -6.24 19.35
CA ASP A 194 17.28 -5.95 17.95
C ASP A 194 17.29 -7.21 17.08
N ALA A 195 18.28 -8.09 17.28
CA ALA A 195 18.37 -9.34 16.54
C ALA A 195 17.25 -10.33 16.89
N MET A 196 16.85 -10.38 18.18
CA MET A 196 15.73 -11.19 18.65
C MET A 196 14.39 -10.66 18.14
N LEU A 197 14.21 -9.34 18.10
CA LEU A 197 13.02 -8.70 17.53
C LEU A 197 12.87 -9.04 16.04
N TYR A 198 13.96 -8.92 15.28
CA TYR A 198 13.97 -9.28 13.86
C TYR A 198 13.55 -10.74 13.67
N ARG A 199 14.14 -11.65 14.44
CA ARG A 199 13.78 -13.08 14.40
C ARG A 199 12.30 -13.31 14.72
N ALA A 200 11.77 -12.68 15.78
CA ALA A 200 10.38 -12.85 16.19
C ALA A 200 9.38 -12.38 15.12
N ASN A 201 9.74 -11.35 14.34
CA ASN A 201 8.89 -10.83 13.25
C ASN A 201 9.08 -11.54 11.90
N PHE A 202 10.19 -12.26 11.72
CA PHE A 202 10.62 -12.79 10.43
C PHE A 202 9.55 -13.67 9.76
N ASP A 203 9.02 -14.67 10.49
CA ASP A 203 8.09 -15.63 9.92
C ASP A 203 6.76 -14.97 9.51
N ALA A 204 6.29 -13.97 10.27
CA ALA A 204 5.08 -13.22 9.93
C ALA A 204 5.27 -12.40 8.63
N GLU A 205 6.40 -11.70 8.49
CA GLU A 205 6.72 -10.94 7.28
C GLU A 205 6.90 -11.87 6.06
N VAL A 206 7.61 -12.98 6.22
CA VAL A 206 7.81 -13.99 5.17
C VAL A 206 6.48 -14.58 4.71
N ASN A 207 5.61 -14.95 5.64
CA ASN A 207 4.30 -15.51 5.33
C ASN A 207 3.41 -14.51 4.59
N TYR A 208 3.45 -13.23 4.98
CA TYR A 208 2.75 -12.17 4.27
C TYR A 208 3.24 -12.03 2.82
N LEU A 209 4.56 -12.00 2.59
CA LEU A 209 5.15 -11.90 1.25
C LEU A 209 4.82 -13.12 0.39
N LYS A 210 5.02 -14.34 0.92
CA LYS A 210 4.67 -15.59 0.24
C LYS A 210 3.20 -15.62 -0.20
N LYS A 211 2.29 -15.24 0.70
CA LYS A 211 0.86 -15.18 0.39
C LYS A 211 0.54 -14.13 -0.67
N SER A 212 1.20 -12.98 -0.63
CA SER A 212 1.02 -11.91 -1.62
C SER A 212 1.46 -12.35 -3.01
N PHE A 213 2.67 -12.91 -3.13
CA PHE A 213 3.15 -13.45 -4.41
C PHE A 213 2.25 -14.59 -4.91
N GLY A 214 1.90 -15.56 -4.05
CA GLY A 214 0.97 -16.64 -4.42
C GLY A 214 -0.41 -16.12 -4.87
N THR A 215 -0.90 -15.04 -4.28
CA THR A 215 -2.16 -14.39 -4.70
C THR A 215 -2.05 -13.83 -6.12
N MET A 216 -0.91 -13.24 -6.49
CA MET A 216 -0.67 -12.77 -7.86
C MET A 216 -0.64 -13.92 -8.85
N GLU A 217 0.05 -15.02 -8.51
CA GLU A 217 0.11 -16.21 -9.37
C GLU A 217 -1.28 -16.82 -9.59
N ALA A 218 -2.06 -16.94 -8.51
CA ALA A 218 -3.43 -17.41 -8.57
C ALA A 218 -4.31 -16.47 -9.41
N ALA A 219 -4.18 -15.14 -9.24
CA ALA A 219 -4.90 -14.17 -10.06
C ALA A 219 -4.58 -14.29 -11.55
N CYS A 220 -3.31 -14.51 -11.92
CA CYS A 220 -2.91 -14.79 -13.30
C CYS A 220 -3.59 -16.06 -13.83
N SER A 221 -3.59 -17.13 -13.04
CA SER A 221 -4.24 -18.40 -13.41
C SER A 221 -5.74 -18.20 -13.61
N ASP A 222 -6.43 -17.63 -12.62
CA ASP A 222 -7.87 -17.40 -12.62
C ASP A 222 -8.31 -16.60 -13.86
N LEU A 223 -7.61 -15.51 -14.20
CA LEU A 223 -7.91 -14.72 -15.40
C LEU A 223 -7.76 -15.53 -16.70
N ARG A 224 -6.69 -16.33 -16.81
CA ARG A 224 -6.38 -17.08 -18.03
C ARG A 224 -7.28 -18.29 -18.22
N SER A 225 -7.75 -18.91 -17.13
CA SER A 225 -8.61 -20.09 -17.18
C SER A 225 -10.10 -19.80 -17.11
N SER A 226 -10.51 -18.57 -16.81
CA SER A 226 -11.94 -18.24 -16.66
C SER A 226 -12.67 -18.24 -17.99
N ASN A 227 -13.38 -19.33 -18.29
CA ASN A 227 -14.18 -19.48 -19.50
C ASN A 227 -15.29 -18.41 -19.59
N LEU A 228 -15.90 -18.07 -18.46
CA LEU A 228 -16.96 -17.06 -18.41
C LEU A 228 -16.41 -15.66 -18.68
N PHE A 229 -15.22 -15.32 -18.16
CA PHE A 229 -14.55 -14.07 -18.51
C PHE A 229 -14.22 -14.02 -20.01
N LEU A 230 -13.66 -15.09 -20.58
CA LEU A 230 -13.34 -15.15 -22.01
C LEU A 230 -14.59 -15.04 -22.90
N LYS A 231 -15.70 -15.71 -22.53
CA LYS A 231 -17.01 -15.55 -23.18
C LYS A 231 -17.51 -14.11 -23.13
N LEU A 232 -17.33 -13.43 -22.00
CA LEU A 232 -17.70 -12.02 -21.86
C LEU A 232 -16.88 -11.14 -22.81
N LEU A 233 -15.56 -11.35 -22.88
CA LEU A 233 -14.70 -10.62 -23.82
C LEU A 233 -15.14 -10.83 -25.28
N ASP A 234 -15.47 -12.06 -25.66
CA ASP A 234 -15.98 -12.38 -27.00
C ASP A 234 -17.32 -11.68 -27.29
N ALA A 235 -18.25 -11.69 -26.34
CA ALA A 235 -19.53 -10.99 -26.46
C ALA A 235 -19.33 -9.48 -26.65
N VAL A 236 -18.41 -8.87 -25.90
CA VAL A 236 -18.05 -7.46 -26.04
C VAL A 236 -17.41 -7.19 -27.42
N LEU A 237 -16.48 -8.03 -27.87
CA LEU A 237 -15.82 -7.87 -29.17
C LEU A 237 -16.83 -7.92 -30.32
N LYS A 238 -17.70 -8.93 -30.34
CA LYS A 238 -18.75 -9.10 -31.37
C LYS A 238 -19.73 -7.92 -31.36
N THR A 239 -20.15 -7.49 -30.17
CA THR A 239 -21.06 -6.35 -30.04
C THR A 239 -20.41 -5.06 -30.53
N GLY A 240 -19.16 -4.80 -30.13
CA GLY A 240 -18.40 -3.62 -30.55
C GLY A 240 -18.17 -3.60 -32.07
N ASN A 241 -17.78 -4.73 -32.66
CA ASN A 241 -17.62 -4.84 -34.12
C ASN A 241 -18.91 -4.60 -34.88
N ARG A 242 -20.05 -5.10 -34.36
CA ARG A 242 -21.34 -4.85 -34.98
C ARG A 242 -21.76 -3.38 -34.88
N MET A 243 -21.45 -2.71 -33.77
CA MET A 243 -21.74 -1.28 -33.60
C MET A 243 -20.87 -0.39 -34.48
N ASN A 244 -19.62 -0.81 -34.73
CA ASN A 244 -18.65 -0.06 -35.53
C ASN A 244 -18.61 -0.51 -37.00
N ASP A 245 -19.57 -1.32 -37.44
CA ASP A 245 -19.67 -1.82 -38.81
C ASP A 245 -19.75 -0.66 -39.81
N GLY A 246 -18.99 -0.76 -40.90
CA GLY A 246 -18.84 0.33 -41.88
C GLY A 246 -18.01 1.53 -41.43
N THR A 247 -17.35 1.47 -40.27
CA THR A 247 -16.37 2.49 -39.83
C THR A 247 -14.95 1.92 -39.81
N ASN A 248 -13.93 2.79 -39.75
CA ASN A 248 -12.54 2.38 -39.57
C ASN A 248 -12.24 1.75 -38.18
N ARG A 249 -13.24 1.69 -37.29
CA ARG A 249 -13.17 1.03 -35.97
C ARG A 249 -13.84 -0.34 -35.95
N GLY A 250 -14.44 -0.78 -37.06
CA GLY A 250 -15.01 -2.12 -37.22
C GLY A 250 -13.95 -3.19 -37.42
N GLU A 251 -14.37 -4.45 -37.52
CA GLU A 251 -13.51 -5.61 -37.80
C GLU A 251 -12.30 -5.76 -36.86
N ALA A 252 -12.40 -5.25 -35.64
CA ALA A 252 -11.36 -5.39 -34.63
C ALA A 252 -11.17 -6.87 -34.25
N ARG A 253 -9.92 -7.29 -34.07
CA ARG A 253 -9.58 -8.64 -33.61
C ARG A 253 -9.37 -8.72 -32.10
N ALA A 254 -9.10 -7.60 -31.45
CA ALA A 254 -8.88 -7.46 -30.02
C ALA A 254 -9.17 -6.01 -29.58
N PHE A 255 -9.32 -5.79 -28.28
CA PHE A 255 -9.47 -4.47 -27.66
C PHE A 255 -8.71 -4.42 -26.33
N LYS A 256 -8.31 -3.22 -25.88
CA LYS A 256 -7.68 -3.01 -24.57
C LYS A 256 -8.69 -3.25 -23.45
N LEU A 257 -8.30 -3.93 -22.36
CA LEU A 257 -9.23 -4.28 -21.28
C LEU A 257 -9.90 -3.04 -20.64
N ASP A 258 -9.26 -1.88 -20.64
CA ASP A 258 -9.86 -0.61 -20.17
C ASP A 258 -11.16 -0.24 -20.90
N THR A 259 -11.38 -0.77 -22.11
CA THR A 259 -12.65 -0.60 -22.84
C THR A 259 -13.83 -1.18 -22.05
N LEU A 260 -13.62 -2.20 -21.23
CA LEU A 260 -14.66 -2.80 -20.39
C LEU A 260 -15.28 -1.77 -19.43
N LEU A 261 -14.47 -0.84 -18.90
CA LEU A 261 -14.92 0.19 -17.98
C LEU A 261 -15.85 1.20 -18.65
N LYS A 262 -15.75 1.35 -19.98
CA LYS A 262 -16.54 2.31 -20.78
C LYS A 262 -17.90 1.76 -21.18
N LEU A 263 -18.15 0.45 -21.03
CA LEU A 263 -19.40 -0.19 -21.47
C LEU A 263 -20.63 0.31 -20.68
N ALA A 264 -20.42 0.80 -19.46
CA ALA A 264 -21.48 1.39 -18.65
C ALA A 264 -21.83 2.83 -19.06
N ASP A 265 -20.95 3.51 -19.80
CA ASP A 265 -21.16 4.91 -20.21
C ASP A 265 -21.92 5.02 -21.54
N ILE A 266 -21.84 3.99 -22.38
CA ILE A 266 -22.53 3.94 -23.67
C ILE A 266 -24.00 3.60 -23.44
N LYS A 267 -24.88 4.58 -23.64
CA LYS A 267 -26.33 4.45 -23.42
C LYS A 267 -27.10 4.18 -24.71
N SER A 268 -28.18 3.42 -24.58
CA SER A 268 -29.21 3.22 -25.60
C SER A 268 -30.05 4.49 -25.79
N THR A 269 -30.92 4.49 -26.81
CA THR A 269 -31.85 5.59 -27.12
C THR A 269 -32.84 5.89 -25.99
N ASP A 270 -33.07 4.93 -25.09
CA ASP A 270 -33.91 5.12 -23.89
C ASP A 270 -33.22 5.92 -22.77
N GLY A 271 -31.92 6.20 -22.90
CA GLY A 271 -31.09 6.90 -21.91
C GLY A 271 -30.90 6.15 -20.57
N LYS A 272 -31.44 4.93 -20.45
CA LYS A 272 -31.49 4.13 -19.21
C LYS A 272 -30.66 2.85 -19.34
N THR A 273 -30.75 2.18 -20.48
CA THR A 273 -30.06 0.92 -20.74
C THR A 273 -28.66 1.21 -21.28
N THR A 274 -27.64 0.59 -20.70
CA THR A 274 -26.25 0.74 -21.17
C THR A 274 -25.83 -0.43 -22.06
N LEU A 275 -24.72 -0.29 -22.80
CA LEU A 275 -24.18 -1.38 -23.61
C LEU A 275 -23.84 -2.61 -22.76
N LEU A 276 -23.36 -2.41 -21.52
CA LEU A 276 -23.12 -3.51 -20.61
C LEU A 276 -24.41 -4.26 -20.21
N HIS A 277 -25.55 -3.56 -20.08
CA HIS A 277 -26.85 -4.23 -19.84
C HIS A 277 -27.21 -5.15 -21.01
N PHE A 278 -26.97 -4.69 -22.24
CA PHE A 278 -27.20 -5.48 -23.44
C PHE A 278 -26.29 -6.73 -23.49
N VAL A 279 -24.99 -6.56 -23.24
CA VAL A 279 -24.02 -7.67 -23.21
C VAL A 279 -24.38 -8.71 -22.14
N VAL A 280 -24.78 -8.27 -20.93
CA VAL A 280 -25.25 -9.17 -19.87
C VAL A 280 -26.45 -9.99 -20.32
N GLN A 281 -27.43 -9.36 -20.99
CA GLN A 281 -28.61 -10.06 -21.52
C GLN A 281 -28.26 -11.05 -22.64
N GLU A 282 -27.28 -10.71 -23.48
CA GLU A 282 -26.77 -11.58 -24.55
C GLU A 282 -26.18 -12.86 -23.95
N ILE A 283 -25.33 -12.73 -22.93
CA ILE A 283 -24.71 -13.87 -22.24
C ILE A 283 -25.77 -14.74 -21.54
N ILE A 284 -26.72 -14.12 -20.84
CA ILE A 284 -27.84 -14.85 -20.21
C ILE A 284 -28.61 -15.68 -21.24
N ARG A 285 -28.84 -15.13 -22.44
CA ARG A 285 -29.58 -15.81 -23.50
C ARG A 285 -28.79 -16.94 -24.12
N SER A 286 -27.48 -16.77 -24.34
CA SER A 286 -26.62 -17.84 -24.86
C SER A 286 -26.51 -19.01 -23.89
N GLU A 287 -26.44 -18.76 -22.59
CA GLU A 287 -26.43 -19.83 -21.56
C GLU A 287 -27.79 -20.52 -21.41
N GLY A 288 -28.89 -19.86 -21.77
CA GLY A 288 -30.23 -20.46 -21.77
C GLY A 288 -30.54 -21.35 -22.98
N PHE A 289 -29.74 -21.29 -24.05
CA PHE A 289 -30.00 -22.01 -25.31
C PHE A 289 -29.28 -23.37 -25.40
N ASP A 290 -28.30 -23.64 -24.53
CA ASP A 290 -27.55 -24.92 -24.48
C ASP A 290 -28.33 -26.05 -23.78
N SER A 291 -29.55 -25.77 -23.30
CA SER A 291 -30.47 -26.78 -22.77
C SER A 291 -31.48 -27.18 -23.85
N ASP A 292 -31.17 -28.23 -24.61
CA ASP A 292 -32.10 -28.92 -25.50
C ASP A 292 -33.41 -29.25 -24.76
N GLN A 293 -34.47 -28.48 -25.04
CA GLN A 293 -35.84 -28.93 -24.79
C GLN A 293 -36.66 -28.76 -26.08
N PRO A 294 -37.34 -29.82 -26.54
CA PRO A 294 -38.22 -29.73 -27.70
C PRO A 294 -39.39 -28.80 -27.34
N GLU A 295 -39.64 -27.80 -28.18
CA GLU A 295 -40.73 -26.84 -27.99
C GLU A 295 -42.08 -27.56 -27.96
N THR A 296 -42.63 -27.78 -26.76
CA THR A 296 -44.06 -28.06 -26.61
C THR A 296 -44.80 -26.73 -26.67
N ASN A 297 -45.39 -26.45 -27.83
CA ASN A 297 -46.23 -25.30 -28.11
C ASN A 297 -47.38 -25.18 -27.10
N ASN A 298 -47.19 -24.39 -26.04
CA ASN A 298 -48.28 -23.97 -25.16
C ASN A 298 -48.11 -22.49 -24.75
N PRO A 299 -49.09 -21.59 -25.00
CA PRO A 299 -48.87 -20.13 -24.92
C PRO A 299 -48.75 -19.55 -23.50
N GLY A 300 -48.88 -20.36 -22.44
CA GLY A 300 -48.87 -19.94 -21.04
C GLY A 300 -47.57 -20.22 -20.26
N THR A 301 -46.71 -21.10 -20.75
CA THR A 301 -45.50 -21.59 -20.04
C THR A 301 -44.20 -20.85 -20.41
N GLY A 302 -44.23 -19.98 -21.42
CA GLY A 302 -43.06 -19.25 -21.90
C GLY A 302 -42.51 -18.22 -20.92
N SER A 303 -43.37 -17.55 -20.13
CA SER A 303 -42.93 -16.50 -19.19
C SER A 303 -42.16 -17.06 -18.00
N ALA A 304 -42.62 -18.18 -17.43
CA ALA A 304 -41.98 -18.81 -16.27
C ALA A 304 -40.64 -19.47 -16.63
N SER A 305 -40.54 -20.07 -17.82
CA SER A 305 -39.29 -20.66 -18.31
C SER A 305 -38.25 -19.57 -18.60
N LYS A 306 -38.68 -18.46 -19.22
CA LYS A 306 -37.81 -17.32 -19.53
C LYS A 306 -37.29 -16.58 -18.28
N GLU A 307 -38.13 -16.47 -17.25
CA GLU A 307 -37.73 -15.89 -15.97
C GLU A 307 -36.75 -16.80 -15.21
N ARG A 308 -36.86 -18.13 -15.34
CA ARG A 308 -35.86 -19.09 -14.84
C ARG A 308 -34.52 -18.93 -15.56
N PHE A 309 -34.49 -18.92 -16.90
CA PHE A 309 -33.24 -18.71 -17.66
C PHE A 309 -32.55 -17.39 -17.30
N LYS A 310 -33.34 -16.33 -17.12
CA LYS A 310 -32.82 -15.04 -16.67
C LYS A 310 -32.16 -15.14 -15.28
N LYS A 311 -32.81 -15.82 -14.34
CA LYS A 311 -32.30 -16.03 -12.99
C LYS A 311 -31.03 -16.89 -12.99
N ASP A 312 -30.99 -17.94 -13.80
CA ASP A 312 -29.86 -18.86 -13.88
C ASP A 312 -28.65 -18.20 -14.55
N GLY A 313 -28.83 -17.47 -15.65
CA GLY A 313 -27.75 -16.71 -16.29
C GLY A 313 -27.20 -15.59 -15.40
N LEU A 314 -28.06 -14.89 -14.65
CA LEU A 314 -27.60 -13.91 -13.66
C LEU A 314 -26.81 -14.55 -12.51
N LYS A 315 -27.19 -15.77 -12.09
CA LYS A 315 -26.46 -16.52 -11.08
C LYS A 315 -25.06 -16.91 -11.59
N VAL A 316 -24.95 -17.33 -12.85
CA VAL A 316 -23.67 -17.64 -13.50
C VAL A 316 -22.78 -16.40 -13.55
N LEU A 317 -23.31 -15.25 -14.00
CA LEU A 317 -22.57 -13.99 -14.06
C LEU A 317 -22.15 -13.47 -12.68
N ALA A 318 -23.01 -13.59 -11.67
CA ALA A 318 -22.64 -13.29 -10.28
C ALA A 318 -21.55 -14.22 -9.74
N GLY A 319 -21.46 -15.45 -10.27
CA GLY A 319 -20.41 -16.42 -9.99
C GLY A 319 -19.03 -15.95 -10.45
N LEU A 320 -18.94 -15.17 -11.54
CA LEU A 320 -17.67 -14.66 -12.07
C LEU A 320 -16.88 -13.84 -11.05
N SER A 321 -17.61 -13.03 -10.27
CA SER A 321 -17.08 -12.22 -9.18
C SER A 321 -16.44 -13.10 -8.10
N SER A 322 -16.96 -14.31 -7.87
CA SER A 322 -16.40 -15.27 -6.91
C SER A 322 -15.22 -16.05 -7.49
N GLU A 323 -15.32 -16.44 -8.77
CA GLU A 323 -14.26 -17.12 -9.52
C GLU A 323 -12.99 -16.28 -9.59
N LEU A 324 -13.11 -14.99 -9.92
CA LEU A 324 -11.98 -14.06 -10.01
C LEU A 324 -11.65 -13.38 -8.67
N SER A 325 -11.89 -14.06 -7.54
CA SER A 325 -11.66 -13.47 -6.22
C SER A 325 -10.19 -13.14 -5.94
N ASN A 326 -9.24 -13.92 -6.47
CA ASN A 326 -7.82 -13.61 -6.31
C ASN A 326 -7.39 -12.41 -7.15
N VAL A 327 -8.04 -12.14 -8.28
CA VAL A 327 -7.82 -10.93 -9.09
C VAL A 327 -8.12 -9.68 -8.27
N ARG A 328 -9.24 -9.69 -7.52
CA ARG A 328 -9.57 -8.59 -6.61
C ARG A 328 -8.54 -8.39 -5.51
N LYS A 329 -8.06 -9.48 -4.92
CA LYS A 329 -7.02 -9.42 -3.87
C LYS A 329 -5.70 -8.92 -4.45
N ALA A 330 -5.33 -9.36 -5.65
CA ALA A 330 -4.11 -8.93 -6.32
C ALA A 330 -4.16 -7.45 -6.70
N ALA A 331 -5.34 -6.93 -7.06
CA ALA A 331 -5.53 -5.51 -7.38
C ALA A 331 -5.30 -4.56 -6.19
N THR A 332 -5.34 -5.04 -4.95
CA THR A 332 -5.04 -4.24 -3.75
C THR A 332 -3.58 -4.33 -3.31
N LEU A 333 -2.75 -5.13 -4.00
CA LEU A 333 -1.34 -5.24 -3.69
C LEU A 333 -0.57 -4.09 -4.33
N GLU A 334 0.52 -3.69 -3.69
CA GLU A 334 1.46 -2.69 -4.20
C GLU A 334 2.82 -3.36 -4.41
N MET A 335 3.22 -3.49 -5.68
CA MET A 335 4.46 -4.21 -6.03
C MET A 335 5.69 -3.57 -5.39
N ASP A 336 5.85 -2.26 -5.49
CA ASP A 336 7.00 -1.55 -4.94
C ASP A 336 7.12 -1.71 -3.42
N THR A 337 5.98 -1.72 -2.73
CA THR A 337 5.90 -1.98 -1.29
C THR A 337 6.34 -3.41 -0.95
N LEU A 338 5.90 -4.41 -1.72
CA LEU A 338 6.31 -5.82 -1.52
C LEU A 338 7.81 -6.01 -1.77
N SER A 339 8.34 -5.46 -2.88
CA SER A 339 9.77 -5.51 -3.20
C SER A 339 10.62 -4.78 -2.15
N GLY A 340 10.15 -3.62 -1.68
CA GLY A 340 10.77 -2.86 -0.60
C GLY A 340 10.83 -3.64 0.71
N ASN A 341 9.75 -4.34 1.08
CA ASN A 341 9.71 -5.19 2.26
C ASN A 341 10.68 -6.37 2.16
N LEU A 342 10.77 -7.03 1.00
CA LEU A 342 11.72 -8.13 0.78
C LEU A 342 13.19 -7.63 0.84
N LEU A 343 13.47 -6.45 0.30
CA LEU A 343 14.79 -5.83 0.40
C LEU A 343 15.13 -5.47 1.86
N ARG A 344 14.15 -4.95 2.61
CA ARG A 344 14.29 -4.65 4.03
C ARG A 344 14.60 -5.91 4.83
N LEU A 345 13.86 -6.99 4.63
CA LEU A 345 14.14 -8.29 5.26
C LEU A 345 15.57 -8.76 5.02
N ALA A 346 16.07 -8.64 3.78
CA ALA A 346 17.45 -9.01 3.45
C ALA A 346 18.48 -8.11 4.12
N THR A 347 18.21 -6.80 4.17
CA THR A 347 19.11 -5.81 4.79
C THR A 347 19.17 -5.96 6.31
N ASP A 348 18.04 -6.23 6.95
CA ASP A 348 17.97 -6.42 8.39
C ASP A 348 18.55 -7.77 8.82
N LEU A 349 18.46 -8.82 7.98
CA LEU A 349 19.18 -10.08 8.20
C LEU A 349 20.70 -9.85 8.26
N GLU A 350 21.22 -8.96 7.42
CA GLU A 350 22.64 -8.62 7.41
C GLU A 350 23.06 -7.92 8.72
N LYS A 351 22.19 -7.11 9.32
CA LYS A 351 22.43 -6.54 10.65
C LYS A 351 22.52 -7.64 11.72
N VAL A 352 21.66 -8.65 11.65
CA VAL A 352 21.73 -9.82 12.55
C VAL A 352 23.05 -10.56 12.38
N ARG A 353 23.51 -10.75 11.13
CA ARG A 353 24.83 -11.34 10.83
C ARG A 353 25.97 -10.55 11.49
N LEU A 354 25.93 -9.22 11.45
CA LEU A 354 26.92 -8.37 12.13
C LEU A 354 26.89 -8.53 13.66
N VAL A 355 25.72 -8.77 14.27
CA VAL A 355 25.62 -9.06 15.71
C VAL A 355 26.31 -10.38 16.05
N LEU A 356 26.18 -11.40 15.19
CA LEU A 356 26.85 -12.69 15.38
C LEU A 356 28.37 -12.60 15.32
N GLN A 357 28.93 -11.68 14.51
CA GLN A 357 30.38 -11.43 14.47
C GLN A 357 30.95 -10.90 15.80
N LEU A 358 30.11 -10.39 16.70
CA LEU A 358 30.53 -9.94 18.04
C LEU A 358 30.89 -11.11 18.97
N ARG A 359 30.65 -12.36 18.57
CA ARG A 359 30.98 -13.57 19.33
C ARG A 359 32.44 -13.61 19.75
N GLU A 360 33.36 -13.23 18.87
CA GLU A 360 34.81 -13.22 19.16
C GLU A 360 35.16 -12.26 20.30
N THR A 361 34.47 -11.13 20.37
CA THR A 361 34.61 -10.14 21.45
C THR A 361 34.04 -10.67 22.77
N CYS A 362 32.98 -11.47 22.72
CA CYS A 362 32.36 -12.09 23.89
C CYS A 362 33.10 -13.32 24.41
N ALA A 363 33.82 -14.06 23.56
CA ALA A 363 34.49 -15.32 23.93
C ALA A 363 35.57 -15.16 25.01
N ARG A 364 36.01 -13.92 25.30
CA ARG A 364 36.93 -13.59 26.40
C ARG A 364 36.25 -13.48 27.77
N GLN A 365 34.91 -13.40 27.83
CA GLN A 365 34.10 -13.45 29.05
C GLN A 365 33.39 -14.81 29.10
N GLU A 366 33.58 -15.55 30.20
CA GLU A 366 33.17 -16.95 30.37
C GLU A 366 31.75 -17.28 29.86
N SER A 367 31.66 -18.33 29.03
CA SER A 367 30.59 -19.29 28.65
C SER A 367 29.08 -18.96 28.68
N SER A 368 28.61 -17.89 29.31
CA SER A 368 27.19 -17.61 29.60
C SER A 368 26.37 -17.16 28.37
N GLY A 369 27.01 -16.77 27.25
CA GLY A 369 26.32 -16.26 26.07
C GLY A 369 26.29 -17.17 24.84
N ALA A 370 26.81 -18.40 24.93
CA ALA A 370 26.97 -19.28 23.76
C ALA A 370 25.64 -19.67 23.11
N GLY A 371 24.60 -19.87 23.93
CA GLY A 371 23.27 -20.29 23.47
C GLY A 371 22.62 -19.30 22.50
N PHE A 372 22.74 -17.98 22.77
CA PHE A 372 22.25 -16.95 21.86
C PHE A 372 22.87 -17.07 20.46
N PHE A 373 24.19 -17.18 20.39
CA PHE A 373 24.89 -17.23 19.11
C PHE A 373 24.55 -18.50 18.33
N GLU A 374 24.50 -19.65 18.98
CA GLU A 374 24.11 -20.92 18.34
C GLU A 374 22.66 -20.90 17.83
N SER A 375 21.74 -20.42 18.66
CA SER A 375 20.32 -20.25 18.31
C SER A 375 20.13 -19.32 17.12
N MET A 376 20.86 -18.20 17.09
CA MET A 376 20.80 -17.21 16.01
C MET A 376 21.51 -17.65 14.74
N ASP A 377 22.58 -18.45 14.80
CA ASP A 377 23.24 -19.05 13.63
C ASP A 377 22.28 -19.99 12.89
N GLY A 378 21.58 -20.84 13.65
CA GLY A 378 20.56 -21.73 13.09
C GLY A 378 19.41 -20.96 12.43
N PHE A 379 18.98 -19.85 13.03
CA PHE A 379 18.01 -18.94 12.42
C PHE A 379 18.54 -18.28 11.15
N LEU A 380 19.78 -17.76 11.16
CA LEU A 380 20.38 -17.05 10.03
C LEU A 380 20.39 -17.91 8.76
N GLY A 381 20.80 -19.17 8.88
CA GLY A 381 20.82 -20.10 7.74
C GLY A 381 19.42 -20.35 7.16
N ARG A 382 18.41 -20.56 8.01
CA ARG A 382 17.01 -20.73 7.58
C ARG A 382 16.47 -19.46 6.92
N ALA A 383 16.69 -18.30 7.54
CA ALA A 383 16.23 -17.02 7.06
C ALA A 383 16.85 -16.66 5.69
N GLN A 384 18.13 -16.94 5.49
CA GLN A 384 18.81 -16.71 4.22
C GLN A 384 18.23 -17.58 3.09
N ALA A 385 17.94 -18.86 3.37
CA ALA A 385 17.29 -19.74 2.41
C ALA A 385 15.87 -19.27 2.06
N GLU A 386 15.10 -18.85 3.07
CA GLU A 386 13.74 -18.33 2.89
C GLU A 386 13.69 -17.02 2.08
N ILE A 387 14.58 -16.07 2.38
CA ILE A 387 14.71 -14.84 1.58
C ILE A 387 15.13 -15.17 0.14
N GLY A 388 16.04 -16.14 -0.06
CA GLY A 388 16.42 -16.62 -1.38
C GLY A 388 15.22 -17.16 -2.16
N SER A 389 14.41 -18.01 -1.52
CA SER A 389 13.17 -18.56 -2.06
C SER A 389 12.17 -17.47 -2.41
N MET A 390 11.96 -16.48 -1.53
CA MET A 390 11.06 -15.35 -1.78
C MET A 390 11.51 -14.49 -2.97
N LYS A 391 12.81 -14.26 -3.15
CA LYS A 391 13.33 -13.54 -4.34
C LYS A 391 13.05 -14.28 -5.64
N VAL A 392 13.08 -15.62 -5.61
CA VAL A 392 12.67 -16.44 -6.77
C VAL A 392 11.17 -16.33 -7.01
N ALA A 393 10.36 -16.43 -5.95
CA ALA A 393 8.91 -16.31 -6.02
C ALA A 393 8.46 -14.93 -6.55
N GLU A 394 9.07 -13.85 -6.08
CA GLU A 394 8.83 -12.48 -6.56
C GLU A 394 9.06 -12.37 -8.07
N ARG A 395 10.23 -12.80 -8.56
CA ARG A 395 10.55 -12.78 -9.99
C ARG A 395 9.57 -13.64 -10.80
N GLY A 396 9.23 -14.82 -10.30
CA GLY A 396 8.24 -15.69 -10.93
C GLY A 396 6.86 -15.04 -11.00
N ALA A 397 6.40 -14.43 -9.90
CA ALA A 397 5.10 -13.77 -9.84
C ALA A 397 5.03 -12.60 -10.83
N LEU A 398 6.06 -11.75 -10.85
CA LEU A 398 6.19 -10.65 -11.82
C LEU A 398 6.19 -11.14 -13.27
N GLN A 399 6.93 -12.20 -13.56
CA GLN A 399 6.99 -12.77 -14.90
C GLN A 399 5.62 -13.31 -15.34
N ARG A 400 4.89 -14.00 -14.47
CA ARG A 400 3.51 -14.44 -14.77
C ARG A 400 2.56 -13.28 -15.00
N VAL A 401 2.66 -12.21 -14.20
CA VAL A 401 1.84 -11.02 -14.38
C VAL A 401 2.13 -10.40 -15.75
N LYS A 402 3.41 -10.26 -16.10
CA LYS A 402 3.84 -9.77 -17.41
C LYS A 402 3.24 -10.61 -18.55
N GLU A 403 3.39 -11.93 -18.49
CA GLU A 403 2.82 -12.86 -19.49
C GLU A 403 1.31 -12.77 -19.58
N THR A 404 0.62 -12.60 -18.45
CA THR A 404 -0.84 -12.45 -18.41
C THR A 404 -1.27 -11.12 -19.02
N THR A 405 -0.55 -10.04 -18.74
CA THR A 405 -0.78 -8.73 -19.38
C THR A 405 -0.58 -8.81 -20.89
N GLN A 406 0.51 -9.47 -21.34
CA GLN A 406 0.78 -9.71 -22.76
C GLN A 406 -0.31 -10.56 -23.43
N TYR A 407 -0.82 -11.59 -22.74
CA TYR A 407 -1.90 -12.43 -23.24
C TYR A 407 -3.17 -11.62 -23.57
N PHE A 408 -3.51 -10.59 -22.78
CA PHE A 408 -4.70 -9.77 -23.02
C PHE A 408 -4.46 -8.51 -23.88
N HIS A 409 -3.26 -7.92 -23.87
CA HIS A 409 -2.98 -6.64 -24.55
C HIS A 409 -2.05 -6.72 -25.77
N GLY A 410 -1.34 -7.84 -25.94
CA GLY A 410 -0.28 -8.00 -26.95
C GLY A 410 1.00 -7.23 -26.60
N ASP A 411 2.08 -7.52 -27.33
CA ASP A 411 3.43 -7.00 -27.02
C ASP A 411 3.60 -5.49 -27.29
N GLY A 412 2.83 -4.92 -28.22
CA GLY A 412 3.00 -3.52 -28.67
C GLY A 412 2.31 -2.47 -27.79
N ASN A 413 1.60 -2.86 -26.73
CA ASN A 413 0.75 -1.99 -25.92
C ASN A 413 1.07 -2.07 -24.42
N MET A 414 2.26 -2.56 -24.07
CA MET A 414 2.71 -2.59 -22.69
C MET A 414 2.68 -1.16 -22.14
N GLU A 415 1.72 -0.90 -21.26
CA GLU A 415 1.72 0.29 -20.42
C GLU A 415 3.02 0.32 -19.62
N GLU A 416 3.45 1.52 -19.24
CA GLU A 416 4.75 1.74 -18.65
C GLU A 416 5.08 0.73 -17.53
N PRO A 417 6.39 0.42 -17.32
CA PRO A 417 6.84 -0.45 -16.23
C PRO A 417 6.33 -0.06 -14.82
N SER A 418 5.76 1.15 -14.69
CA SER A 418 5.27 1.74 -13.46
C SER A 418 3.98 1.13 -12.91
N GLN A 419 3.21 0.34 -13.68
CA GLN A 419 1.98 -0.29 -13.18
C GLN A 419 1.82 -1.78 -13.53
N PRO A 420 2.66 -2.67 -12.96
CA PRO A 420 2.62 -4.10 -13.27
C PRO A 420 1.26 -4.77 -13.02
N LEU A 421 0.50 -4.29 -12.03
CA LEU A 421 -0.76 -4.90 -11.58
C LEU A 421 -2.01 -4.28 -12.22
N ARG A 422 -1.85 -3.37 -13.19
CA ARG A 422 -2.95 -2.63 -13.83
C ARG A 422 -4.03 -3.54 -14.41
N VAL A 423 -3.63 -4.67 -15.01
CA VAL A 423 -4.55 -5.70 -15.53
C VAL A 423 -5.55 -6.17 -14.46
N PHE A 424 -5.09 -6.39 -13.23
CA PHE A 424 -5.96 -6.81 -12.13
C PHE A 424 -6.86 -5.68 -11.65
N MET A 425 -6.36 -4.45 -11.62
CA MET A 425 -7.15 -3.27 -11.24
C MET A 425 -8.31 -3.04 -12.19
N VAL A 426 -8.05 -3.06 -13.50
CA VAL A 426 -9.08 -2.87 -14.54
C VAL A 426 -10.15 -3.96 -14.45
N VAL A 427 -9.75 -5.23 -14.34
CA VAL A 427 -10.73 -6.32 -14.23
C VAL A 427 -11.52 -6.21 -12.93
N THR A 428 -10.87 -5.86 -11.82
CA THR A 428 -11.56 -5.68 -10.53
C THR A 428 -12.60 -4.57 -10.59
N GLU A 429 -12.26 -3.42 -11.17
CA GLU A 429 -13.19 -2.32 -11.35
C GLU A 429 -14.35 -2.72 -12.27
N PHE A 430 -14.05 -3.44 -13.36
CA PHE A 430 -15.08 -3.97 -14.25
C PHE A 430 -16.03 -4.93 -13.53
N LEU A 431 -15.54 -5.84 -12.69
CA LEU A 431 -16.37 -6.78 -11.93
C LEU A 431 -17.33 -6.04 -10.99
N LEU A 432 -16.91 -4.92 -10.37
CA LEU A 432 -17.79 -4.09 -9.55
C LEU A 432 -18.91 -3.46 -10.37
N ILE A 433 -18.61 -2.99 -11.58
CA ILE A 433 -19.59 -2.43 -12.51
C ILE A 433 -20.55 -3.53 -13.00
N LEU A 434 -20.01 -4.70 -13.35
CA LEU A 434 -20.78 -5.86 -13.80
C LEU A 434 -21.76 -6.32 -12.72
N ASP A 435 -21.31 -6.45 -11.47
CA ASP A 435 -22.17 -6.84 -10.34
C ASP A 435 -23.33 -5.85 -10.13
N ARG A 436 -23.09 -4.55 -10.35
CA ARG A 436 -24.14 -3.53 -10.32
C ARG A 436 -25.14 -3.74 -11.46
N VAL A 437 -24.67 -3.90 -12.69
CA VAL A 437 -25.53 -4.11 -13.86
C VAL A 437 -26.33 -5.41 -13.74
N CYS A 438 -25.75 -6.50 -13.25
CA CYS A 438 -26.46 -7.76 -13.01
C CYS A 438 -27.62 -7.59 -12.02
N ARG A 439 -27.43 -6.81 -10.94
CA ARG A 439 -28.52 -6.48 -10.00
C ARG A 439 -29.62 -5.65 -10.67
N ASP A 440 -29.23 -4.68 -11.50
CA ASP A 440 -30.17 -3.82 -12.20
C ASP A 440 -31.00 -4.61 -13.22
N VAL A 441 -30.35 -5.47 -14.03
CA VAL A 441 -31.02 -6.41 -14.95
C VAL A 441 -31.93 -7.38 -14.19
N GLY A 442 -31.53 -7.87 -13.02
CA GLY A 442 -32.37 -8.72 -12.18
C GLY A 442 -33.68 -8.05 -11.74
N ARG A 443 -33.66 -6.73 -11.51
CA ARG A 443 -34.83 -5.95 -11.04
C ARG A 443 -35.75 -5.50 -12.16
N THR A 444 -35.27 -5.40 -13.41
CA THR A 444 -36.06 -4.90 -14.53
C THR A 444 -36.91 -6.00 -15.19
N PRO A 445 -38.23 -5.84 -15.28
CA PRO A 445 -39.05 -6.75 -16.09
C PRO A 445 -38.71 -6.59 -17.58
N GLU A 446 -38.58 -7.71 -18.30
CA GLU A 446 -38.05 -7.77 -19.67
C GLU A 446 -38.82 -6.88 -20.67
N ARG A 447 -40.13 -6.67 -20.45
CA ARG A 447 -41.00 -5.82 -21.29
C ARG A 447 -40.62 -4.33 -21.31
N VAL A 448 -39.83 -3.86 -20.35
CA VAL A 448 -39.47 -2.44 -20.23
C VAL A 448 -38.15 -2.13 -20.93
N MET A 449 -37.32 -3.14 -21.19
CA MET A 449 -35.91 -2.96 -21.60
C MET A 449 -35.68 -3.11 -23.11
N MET A 450 -36.47 -3.96 -23.78
CA MET A 450 -36.62 -3.90 -25.23
C MET A 450 -37.76 -2.92 -25.52
N GLY A 451 -37.44 -1.65 -25.77
CA GLY A 451 -38.38 -0.76 -26.48
C GLY A 451 -38.88 -1.48 -27.74
N SER A 452 -40.12 -1.19 -28.19
CA SER A 452 -40.87 -1.82 -29.31
C SER A 452 -40.14 -1.90 -30.67
N GLY A 453 -38.93 -2.45 -30.71
CA GLY A 453 -38.11 -2.73 -31.87
C GLY A 453 -38.39 -4.15 -32.30
N LYS A 454 -38.96 -4.27 -33.50
CA LYS A 454 -39.20 -5.52 -34.21
C LYS A 454 -37.99 -6.45 -34.05
N SER A 455 -38.26 -7.69 -33.63
CA SER A 455 -37.30 -8.79 -33.62
C SER A 455 -36.49 -8.80 -34.92
N PHE A 456 -35.17 -8.58 -34.84
CA PHE A 456 -34.27 -8.90 -35.93
C PHE A 456 -34.13 -10.42 -35.99
N ARG A 457 -35.09 -11.08 -36.62
CA ARG A 457 -34.89 -12.43 -37.13
C ARG A 457 -33.95 -12.32 -38.32
N VAL A 458 -32.74 -12.86 -38.19
CA VAL A 458 -31.92 -13.22 -39.35
C VAL A 458 -32.70 -14.31 -40.09
N SER A 459 -33.22 -13.98 -41.27
CA SER A 459 -33.86 -14.99 -42.13
C SER A 459 -32.78 -15.86 -42.75
N ALA A 460 -32.76 -17.14 -42.38
CA ALA A 460 -32.09 -18.18 -43.15
C ALA A 460 -32.85 -18.36 -44.47
N GLY A 461 -32.35 -17.74 -45.53
CA GLY A 461 -33.03 -17.76 -46.83
C GLY A 461 -32.29 -16.91 -47.86
N THR A 462 -31.09 -17.33 -48.25
CA THR A 462 -30.50 -16.87 -49.51
C THR A 462 -30.21 -18.10 -50.35
N SER A 463 -31.19 -18.43 -51.19
CA SER A 463 -31.06 -19.35 -52.31
C SER A 463 -29.93 -18.90 -53.24
N VAL A 464 -29.05 -19.85 -53.54
CA VAL A 464 -27.97 -19.76 -54.54
C VAL A 464 -28.52 -19.26 -55.90
N PRO A 465 -27.90 -18.28 -56.56
CA PRO A 465 -28.31 -17.88 -57.90
C PRO A 465 -27.80 -18.88 -58.95
N PRO A 466 -28.52 -19.09 -60.07
CA PRO A 466 -28.19 -20.13 -61.04
C PRO A 466 -26.96 -19.75 -61.87
N ARG A 467 -26.09 -20.75 -62.08
CA ARG A 467 -25.02 -20.72 -63.08
C ARG A 467 -25.61 -20.44 -64.47
N ARG A 468 -25.18 -19.35 -65.11
CA ARG A 468 -25.27 -19.22 -66.57
C ARG A 468 -23.99 -19.77 -67.19
N TYR A 469 -24.17 -20.80 -68.00
CA TYR A 469 -23.24 -21.24 -69.01
C TYR A 469 -23.17 -20.16 -70.10
N ASP A 470 -21.98 -19.63 -70.37
CA ASP A 470 -21.67 -19.04 -71.67
C ASP A 470 -20.55 -19.85 -72.30
N SER A 471 -20.83 -20.40 -73.48
CA SER A 471 -19.87 -21.10 -74.32
C SER A 471 -19.94 -20.49 -75.71
N ARG A 472 -18.75 -20.24 -76.27
CA ARG A 472 -18.42 -19.93 -77.68
C ARG A 472 -18.71 -18.47 -78.05
N THR A 473 -17.83 -17.73 -78.72
CA THR A 473 -16.73 -18.02 -79.67
C THR A 473 -16.14 -16.64 -80.03
N LEU A 474 -14.83 -16.38 -80.12
CA LEU A 474 -13.93 -16.60 -81.26
C LEU A 474 -12.62 -15.82 -80.94
N SER A 475 -11.44 -16.39 -81.22
CA SER A 475 -10.43 -15.90 -82.19
C SER A 475 -9.81 -14.53 -81.86
N SER A 476 -8.51 -14.26 -81.87
CA SER A 476 -7.29 -14.93 -82.36
C SER A 476 -6.13 -13.96 -82.09
N SER A 477 -4.91 -14.52 -82.10
CA SER A 477 -3.64 -13.88 -82.50
C SER A 477 -2.68 -13.50 -81.38
N ASP A 478 -1.94 -14.53 -80.93
CA ASP A 478 -0.53 -14.40 -80.58
C ASP A 478 0.30 -14.59 -81.86
N GLU A 479 1.23 -13.68 -82.11
CA GLU A 479 2.45 -13.75 -82.93
C GLU A 479 3.27 -12.51 -82.49
N ASP A 480 4.60 -12.46 -82.37
CA ASP A 480 5.66 -13.38 -82.02
C ASP A 480 6.94 -12.48 -81.87
N SER A 481 8.02 -13.01 -81.31
CA SER A 481 9.43 -12.57 -81.53
C SER A 481 9.92 -11.24 -80.90
N SER A 482 11.15 -11.04 -80.42
CA SER A 482 12.34 -11.88 -80.17
C SER A 482 13.39 -11.06 -79.38
N SER A 483 14.15 -11.78 -78.55
CA SER A 483 15.58 -11.67 -78.23
C SER A 483 16.38 -10.36 -78.45
N SER A 484 17.00 -9.86 -77.38
CA SER A 484 18.47 -9.75 -77.20
C SER A 484 18.82 -9.38 -75.76
#